data_AF-A0A7C7H921-F1
#
_entry.id   AF-A0A7C7H921-F1
#
_cell.length_a   1.000
_cell.length_b   1.000
_cell.length_c   1.000
_cell.angle_alpha   90.00
_cell.angle_beta   90.00
_cell.angle_gamma   90.00
#
_symmetry.space_group_name_H-M   'P 1'
#
loop_
_entity.id
_entity.type
_entity.pdbx_description
1 polymer ?
#
loop_
_entity_poly.entity_id
_entity_poly.type
_entity_poly.pdbx_seq_one_letter_code
_entity_poly.pdbx_strand_id
1 'polypeptide(L)'
;MTEISSGPWIEMHDEDMPTLEPALRVLYNKLRDPRGQVDNILKIHSLHPASLQVHYEFYKLMMLGSSPLTRIQREMIAVVVSTENACHY
;
A
#
# COMPACT_ATOMS: atom_id res chain seq x y z
N MET A 1 20.73 -21.85 2.16
CA MET A 1 20.72 -20.41 1.88
C MET A 1 19.47 -20.17 1.07
N THR A 2 18.35 -19.93 1.74
CA THR A 2 17.04 -19.73 1.09
C THR A 2 17.09 -18.41 0.34
N GLU A 3 16.79 -18.41 -0.96
CA GLU A 3 16.60 -17.18 -1.71
C GLU A 3 15.51 -16.36 -1.03
N ILE A 4 15.89 -15.22 -0.44
CA ILE A 4 14.91 -14.24 0.03
C ILE A 4 14.41 -13.56 -1.23
N SER A 5 13.18 -13.88 -1.65
CA SER A 5 12.44 -13.10 -2.64
C SER A 5 12.57 -11.62 -2.28
N SER A 6 13.07 -10.80 -3.20
CA SER A 6 13.21 -9.35 -3.04
C SER A 6 11.87 -8.61 -3.01
N GLY A 7 10.75 -9.33 -3.06
CA GLY A 7 9.39 -8.79 -2.97
C GLY A 7 8.48 -9.65 -2.10
N PRO A 8 7.22 -9.21 -1.91
CA PRO A 8 6.20 -9.97 -1.18
C PRO A 8 6.09 -11.40 -1.70
N TRP A 9 5.88 -12.36 -0.79
CA TRP A 9 5.67 -13.77 -1.13
C TRP A 9 4.26 -14.07 -1.66
N ILE A 10 3.36 -13.08 -1.57
CA ILE A 10 1.99 -13.15 -2.09
C ILE A 10 2.03 -12.78 -3.58
N GLU A 11 1.26 -13.51 -4.39
CA GLU A 11 1.06 -13.16 -5.80
C GLU A 11 0.42 -11.77 -5.92
N MET A 12 0.99 -10.93 -6.78
CA MET A 12 0.51 -9.59 -7.04
C MET A 12 0.30 -9.38 -8.54
N HIS A 13 -0.79 -8.71 -8.90
CA HIS A 13 -0.99 -8.22 -10.26
C HIS A 13 -0.46 -6.80 -10.37
N ASP A 14 0.54 -6.61 -11.23
CA ASP A 14 1.11 -5.30 -11.52
C ASP A 14 0.14 -4.41 -12.31
N GLU A 15 0.34 -3.11 -12.16
CA GLU A 15 -0.56 -2.06 -12.63
C GLU A 15 -0.72 -1.99 -14.15
N ASP A 16 0.21 -2.56 -14.91
CA ASP A 16 0.22 -2.59 -16.37
C ASP A 16 -0.29 -3.91 -16.97
N MET A 17 -0.73 -4.85 -16.12
CA MET A 17 -1.25 -6.13 -16.61
C MET A 17 -2.51 -5.92 -17.49
N PRO A 18 -2.56 -6.49 -18.71
CA PRO A 18 -3.69 -6.27 -19.62
C PRO A 18 -4.99 -6.89 -19.10
N THR A 19 -4.89 -7.94 -18.28
CA THR A 19 -6.02 -8.71 -17.75
C THR A 19 -6.50 -8.25 -16.37
N LEU A 20 -6.10 -7.06 -15.88
CA LEU A 20 -6.60 -6.57 -14.59
C LEU A 20 -8.12 -6.49 -14.58
N GLU A 21 -8.70 -6.95 -13.47
CA GLU A 21 -10.11 -6.75 -13.16
C GLU A 21 -10.46 -5.24 -13.25
N PRO A 22 -11.62 -4.88 -13.85
CA PRO A 22 -12.00 -3.48 -14.01
C PRO A 22 -11.97 -2.66 -12.72
N ALA A 23 -12.40 -3.24 -11.58
CA ALA A 23 -12.38 -2.56 -10.29
C ALA A 23 -10.96 -2.24 -9.82
N LEU A 24 -10.03 -3.19 -9.96
CA LEU A 24 -8.63 -2.99 -9.62
C LEU A 24 -7.97 -1.92 -10.50
N ARG A 25 -8.25 -1.94 -11.81
CA ARG A 25 -7.74 -0.95 -12.75
C ARG A 25 -8.15 0.48 -12.37
N VAL A 26 -9.40 0.67 -11.96
CA VAL A 26 -9.89 1.97 -11.49
C VAL A 26 -9.16 2.41 -10.23
N LEU A 27 -8.89 1.50 -9.29
CA LEU A 27 -8.15 1.81 -8.07
C LEU A 27 -6.70 2.18 -8.39
N TYR A 28 -5.97 1.37 -9.15
CA TYR A 28 -4.59 1.64 -9.51
C TYR A 28 -4.42 2.97 -10.25
N ASN A 29 -5.29 3.29 -11.21
CA ASN A 29 -5.23 4.58 -11.91
C ASN A 29 -5.33 5.80 -10.96
N LYS A 30 -5.99 5.66 -9.80
CA LYS A 30 -6.09 6.72 -8.78
C LYS A 30 -4.89 6.76 -7.84
N LEU A 31 -4.17 5.64 -7.71
CA LEU A 31 -3.16 5.41 -6.68
C LEU A 31 -1.73 5.43 -7.22
N ARG A 32 -1.56 5.52 -8.55
CA ARG A 32 -0.25 5.68 -9.17
C ARG A 32 0.45 6.92 -8.63
N ASP A 33 1.72 6.75 -8.29
CA ASP A 33 2.63 7.82 -7.94
C ASP A 33 3.01 8.65 -9.20
N PRO A 34 3.79 9.74 -9.06
CA PRO A 34 4.23 10.53 -10.20
C PRO A 34 5.09 9.78 -11.24
N ARG A 35 5.64 8.61 -10.88
CA ARG A 35 6.40 7.73 -11.77
C ARG A 35 5.50 6.68 -12.44
N GLY A 36 4.21 6.69 -12.13
CA GLY A 36 3.23 5.75 -12.63
C GLY A 36 3.19 4.43 -11.86
N GLN A 37 3.86 4.30 -10.72
CA GLN A 37 3.96 3.05 -9.96
C GLN A 37 2.92 2.97 -8.84
N VAL A 38 2.48 1.75 -8.49
CA VAL A 38 1.66 1.51 -7.30
C VAL A 38 2.50 0.82 -6.23
N ASP A 39 2.48 1.34 -4.99
CA ASP A 39 3.24 0.78 -3.87
C ASP A 39 2.87 -0.68 -3.59
N ASN A 40 3.86 -1.53 -3.25
CA ASN A 40 3.59 -2.95 -3.00
C ASN A 40 2.56 -3.19 -1.89
N ILE A 41 2.48 -2.33 -0.87
CA ILE A 41 1.48 -2.40 0.22
C ILE A 41 0.04 -2.31 -0.30
N LEU A 42 -0.17 -1.67 -1.45
CA LEU A 42 -1.45 -1.65 -2.15
C LEU A 42 -1.57 -2.82 -3.13
N LYS A 43 -0.49 -3.19 -3.81
CA LYS A 43 -0.48 -4.32 -4.76
C LYS A 43 -0.69 -5.69 -4.12
N ILE A 44 -0.31 -5.89 -2.86
CA ILE A 44 -0.63 -7.14 -2.14
C ILE A 44 -2.14 -7.41 -2.04
N HIS A 45 -2.98 -6.37 -2.23
CA HIS A 45 -4.43 -6.50 -2.27
C HIS A 45 -4.99 -6.75 -3.68
N SER A 46 -4.14 -6.97 -4.70
CA SER A 46 -4.57 -7.12 -6.10
C SER A 46 -5.51 -8.30 -6.32
N LEU A 47 -5.40 -9.35 -5.51
CA LEU A 47 -6.27 -10.53 -5.60
C LEU A 47 -7.67 -10.26 -5.01
N HIS A 48 -7.86 -9.16 -4.26
CA HIS A 48 -9.15 -8.78 -3.70
C HIS A 48 -9.29 -7.25 -3.64
N PRO A 49 -9.73 -6.60 -4.74
CA PRO A 49 -9.73 -5.13 -4.87
C PRO A 49 -10.54 -4.38 -3.81
N ALA A 50 -11.58 -5.01 -3.25
CA ALA A 50 -12.35 -4.43 -2.15
C ALA A 50 -11.47 -4.22 -0.89
N SER A 51 -10.54 -5.12 -0.59
CA SER A 51 -9.60 -4.93 0.52
C SER A 51 -8.63 -3.79 0.29
N LEU A 52 -8.16 -3.60 -0.95
CA LEU A 52 -7.32 -2.46 -1.33
C LEU A 52 -8.06 -1.15 -1.03
N GLN A 53 -9.30 -1.03 -1.49
CA GLN A 53 -10.11 0.17 -1.29
C GLN A 53 -10.31 0.47 0.19
N VAL A 54 -10.60 -0.53 1.02
CA VAL A 54 -10.76 -0.36 2.47
C VAL A 54 -9.43 0.05 3.13
N HIS A 55 -8.32 -0.61 2.79
CA HIS A 55 -7.00 -0.26 3.29
C HIS A 55 -6.68 1.20 2.99
N TYR A 56 -6.82 1.62 1.74
CA TYR A 56 -6.47 2.97 1.31
C TYR A 56 -7.31 4.04 2.00
N GLU A 57 -8.63 3.85 2.14
CA GLU A 57 -9.45 4.83 2.85
C GLU A 57 -9.13 4.89 4.34
N PHE A 58 -8.82 3.75 4.95
CA PHE A 58 -8.35 3.73 6.34
C PHE A 58 -7.04 4.50 6.50
N TYR A 59 -6.05 4.24 5.64
CA TYR A 59 -4.79 4.96 5.62
C TYR A 59 -5.00 6.47 5.46
N LYS A 60 -5.82 6.89 4.49
CA LYS A 60 -6.13 8.31 4.28
C LYS A 60 -6.78 8.94 5.50
N LEU A 61 -7.74 8.26 6.11
CA LEU A 61 -8.43 8.76 7.30
C LEU A 61 -7.42 8.98 8.44
N MET A 62 -6.53 8.01 8.68
CA MET A 62 -5.55 8.07 9.76
C MET A 62 -4.42 9.07 9.49
N MET A 63 -3.89 9.13 8.27
CA MET A 63 -2.68 9.91 7.96
C MET A 63 -2.96 11.32 7.43
N LEU A 64 -4.08 11.51 6.71
CA LEU A 64 -4.43 12.76 6.03
C LEU A 64 -5.70 13.42 6.58
N GLY A 65 -6.50 12.69 7.36
CA GLY A 65 -7.70 13.23 8.01
C GLY A 65 -7.39 14.27 9.10
N SER A 66 -8.45 14.97 9.54
CA SER A 66 -8.41 15.91 10.66
C SER A 66 -7.94 15.21 11.93
N SER A 67 -6.97 15.81 12.63
CA SER A 67 -6.37 15.25 13.83
C SER A 67 -5.70 16.35 14.64
N PRO A 68 -5.66 16.24 15.99
CA PRO A 68 -4.78 17.09 16.81
C PRO A 68 -3.29 16.82 16.56
N LEU A 69 -2.95 15.71 15.88
CA LEU A 69 -1.58 15.38 15.50
C LEU A 69 -1.26 15.89 14.09
N THR A 70 -0.10 16.54 13.97
CA THR A 70 0.47 16.89 12.68
C THR A 70 0.77 15.62 11.86
N ARG A 71 0.91 15.77 10.54
CA ARG A 71 1.32 14.66 9.67
C ARG A 71 2.68 14.08 10.11
N ILE A 72 3.64 14.94 10.42
CA ILE A 72 4.98 14.53 10.87
C ILE A 72 4.89 13.68 12.15
N GLN A 73 4.05 14.06 13.13
CA GLN A 73 3.86 13.26 14.35
C GLN A 73 3.27 11.88 14.06
N ARG A 74 2.32 11.79 13.12
CA ARG A 74 1.75 10.50 12.70
C ARG A 74 2.81 9.61 12.04
N GLU A 75 3.65 10.18 11.17
CA GLU A 75 4.78 9.45 10.57
C GLU A 75 5.82 9.02 11.62
N MET A 76 6.12 9.86 12.63
CA MET A 76 7.01 9.48 13.73
C MET A 76 6.48 8.25 14.49
N ILE A 77 5.17 8.22 14.78
CA ILE A 77 4.53 7.06 15.41
C ILE A 77 4.68 5.82 14.51
N ALA A 78 4.40 5.95 13.20
CA ALA A 78 4.55 4.85 12.26
C ALA A 78 5.99 4.30 12.22
N VAL A 79 7.01 5.17 12.15
CA VAL A 79 8.42 4.76 12.14
C VAL A 79 8.83 4.05 13.43
N VAL A 80 8.44 4.60 14.59
CA VAL A 80 8.75 3.97 15.88
C VAL A 80 8.10 2.59 15.98
N VAL A 81 6.80 2.49 15.67
CA VAL A 81 6.07 1.20 15.71
C VAL A 81 6.68 0.19 14.72
N SER A 82 7.04 0.60 13.51
CA SER A 82 7.72 -0.28 12.55
C SER A 82 9.07 -0.75 13.04
N THR A 83 9.85 0.13 13.66
CA THR A 83 11.17 -0.19 14.23
C THR A 83 11.05 -1.20 15.37
N GLU A 84 10.12 -0.98 16.31
CA GLU A 84 9.87 -1.90 17.44
C GLU A 84 9.39 -3.28 16.96
N ASN A 85 8.71 -3.35 15.81
CA ASN A 85 8.25 -4.60 15.21
C ASN A 85 9.23 -5.21 14.19
N ALA A 86 10.42 -4.64 14.01
CA ALA A 86 11.37 -5.03 12.97
C ALA A 86 10.74 -5.13 11.56
N CYS A 87 9.79 -4.25 11.26
CA CYS A 87 9.09 -4.20 9.98
C CYS A 87 9.95 -3.46 8.95
N HIS A 88 10.60 -4.20 8.05
CA HIS A 88 11.62 -3.67 7.13
C HIS A 88 11.08 -3.05 5.83
N TYR A 89 9.81 -3.29 5.49
CA TYR A 89 9.19 -3.06 4.17
C TYR A 89 9.85 -1.98 3.28
#